data_AF-A0A351WL03-F1
#
_entry.id   AF-A0A351WL03-F1
#
_cell.length_a   1.000
_cell.length_b   1.000
_cell.length_c   1.000
_cell.angle_alpha   90.00
_cell.angle_beta   90.00
_cell.angle_gamma   90.00
#
_symmetry.space_group_name_H-M   'P 1'
#
loop_
_entity.id
_entity.type
_entity.pdbx_description
1 polymer ?
#
loop_
_entity_poly.entity_id
_entity_poly.type
_entity_poly.pdbx_seq_one_letter_code
_entity_poly.pdbx_strand_id
1 'polypeptide(L)'
;MRHWTDLYAGIPFAFDGRDRFGCDCWGLVRLVYEEVLGRGLPMVAGALKDLSLGSLARVSREIKAGLDDWERVGDPQDFDIVIFRRGQVNTHVGIVCGRGQMLHVMEGINSTVEPYNAPVWKSKIYGIYRYAK
;
A
#
# COMPACT_ATOMS: atom_id res chain seq x y z
N MET A 1 19.58 15.25 -4.63
CA MET A 1 18.91 14.17 -5.40
C MET A 1 17.45 14.18 -5.01
N ARG A 2 16.53 14.10 -5.97
CA ARG A 2 15.10 13.97 -5.68
C ARG A 2 14.82 12.57 -5.15
N HIS A 3 13.91 12.46 -4.17
CA HIS A 3 13.50 11.16 -3.65
C HIS A 3 12.55 10.52 -4.67
N TRP A 4 12.53 9.18 -4.79
CA TRP A 4 11.70 8.52 -5.82
C TRP A 4 10.21 8.81 -5.65
N THR A 5 9.78 9.05 -4.41
CA THR A 5 8.40 9.44 -4.06
C THR A 5 7.94 10.74 -4.70
N ASP A 6 8.87 11.64 -5.06
CA ASP A 6 8.54 12.94 -5.66
C ASP A 6 7.81 12.79 -7.01
N LEU A 7 8.02 11.66 -7.70
CA LEU A 7 7.35 11.34 -8.97
C LEU A 7 5.92 10.84 -8.80
N TYR A 8 5.54 10.48 -7.57
CA TYR A 8 4.27 9.85 -7.24
C TYR A 8 3.41 10.68 -6.30
N ALA A 9 3.92 11.78 -5.74
CA ALA A 9 3.13 12.68 -4.92
C ALA A 9 2.12 13.47 -5.77
N GLY A 10 0.89 13.63 -5.27
CA GLY A 10 -0.17 14.40 -5.90
C GLY A 10 -1.08 13.63 -6.86
N ILE A 11 -0.86 12.33 -7.08
CA ILE A 11 -1.76 11.46 -7.86
C ILE A 11 -3.14 11.46 -7.18
N PRO A 12 -4.22 11.80 -7.90
CA PRO A 12 -5.56 11.81 -7.34
C PRO A 12 -5.98 10.44 -6.81
N PHE A 13 -6.79 10.43 -5.76
CA PHE A 13 -7.48 9.21 -5.37
C PHE A 13 -8.55 8.85 -6.41
N ALA A 14 -8.55 7.61 -6.88
CA ALA A 14 -9.61 7.06 -7.72
C ALA A 14 -9.92 5.62 -7.31
N PHE A 15 -11.19 5.30 -7.08
CA PHE A 15 -11.64 3.93 -6.82
C PHE A 15 -11.28 3.02 -7.99
N ASP A 16 -10.61 1.90 -7.70
CA ASP A 16 -10.08 0.98 -8.71
C ASP A 16 -9.12 1.63 -9.73
N GLY A 17 -8.58 2.83 -9.44
CA GLY A 17 -7.60 3.53 -10.28
C GLY A 17 -6.23 2.88 -10.24
N ARG A 18 -5.50 2.88 -11.35
CA ARG A 18 -4.26 2.10 -11.54
C ARG A 18 -3.15 2.89 -12.25
N ASP A 19 -3.27 4.20 -12.37
CA ASP A 19 -2.33 5.02 -13.13
C ASP A 19 -2.05 6.38 -12.50
N ARG A 20 -1.24 7.19 -13.18
CA ARG A 20 -0.84 8.52 -12.73
C ARG A 20 -1.98 9.55 -12.74
N PHE A 21 -3.11 9.26 -13.37
CA PHE A 21 -4.31 10.11 -13.36
C PHE A 21 -5.23 9.79 -12.18
N GLY A 22 -5.14 8.58 -11.64
CA GLY A 22 -5.75 8.26 -10.36
C GLY A 22 -5.46 6.83 -9.89
N CYS A 23 -5.23 6.70 -8.59
CA CYS A 23 -4.97 5.42 -7.94
C CYS A 23 -5.79 5.24 -6.67
N ASP A 24 -6.13 3.99 -6.35
CA ASP A 24 -6.37 3.62 -4.96
C ASP A 24 -5.07 3.17 -4.27
N CYS A 25 -5.16 2.84 -2.98
CA CYS A 25 -3.98 2.49 -2.19
C CYS A 25 -3.22 1.26 -2.75
N TRP A 26 -3.91 0.27 -3.33
CA TRP A 26 -3.26 -0.87 -3.98
C TRP A 26 -2.78 -0.53 -5.40
N GLY A 27 -3.56 0.24 -6.15
CA GLY A 27 -3.18 0.76 -7.46
C GLY A 27 -1.87 1.53 -7.41
N LEU A 28 -1.67 2.35 -6.36
CA LEU A 28 -0.42 3.07 -6.13
C LEU A 28 0.76 2.12 -5.85
N VAL A 29 0.56 1.08 -5.03
CA VAL A 29 1.58 0.04 -4.78
C VAL A 29 1.99 -0.63 -6.09
N ARG A 30 1.02 -1.05 -6.90
CA ARG A 30 1.29 -1.69 -8.20
C ARG A 30 2.03 -0.75 -9.14
N LEU A 31 1.57 0.49 -9.27
CA LEU A 31 2.20 1.50 -10.14
C LEU A 31 3.67 1.72 -9.78
N VAL A 32 3.98 1.88 -8.49
CA VAL A 32 5.37 2.06 -8.03
C VAL A 32 6.19 0.80 -8.24
N TYR A 33 5.67 -0.38 -7.92
CA TYR A 33 6.39 -1.64 -8.13
C TYR A 33 6.70 -1.90 -9.61
N GLU A 34 5.75 -1.60 -10.50
CA GLU A 34 5.93 -1.77 -11.93
C GLU A 34 6.95 -0.77 -12.49
N GLU A 35 6.79 0.53 -12.20
CA GLU A 35 7.63 1.56 -12.78
C GLU A 35 9.05 1.64 -12.16
N VAL A 36 9.18 1.35 -10.87
CA VAL A 36 10.47 1.49 -10.15
C VAL A 36 11.21 0.17 -10.03
N LEU A 37 10.49 -0.94 -9.79
CA LEU A 37 11.11 -2.25 -9.57
C LEU A 37 11.00 -3.18 -10.77
N GLY A 38 10.24 -2.81 -11.81
CA GLY A 38 9.96 -3.68 -12.96
C GLY A 38 9.14 -4.91 -12.58
N ARG A 39 8.39 -4.88 -11.47
CA ARG A 39 7.67 -6.03 -10.91
C ARG A 39 6.16 -5.86 -11.06
N GLY A 40 5.55 -6.78 -11.81
CA GLY A 40 4.09 -6.85 -11.93
C GLY A 40 3.47 -7.54 -10.71
N LEU A 41 2.85 -6.76 -9.82
CA LEU A 41 2.09 -7.32 -8.71
C LEU A 41 0.68 -7.76 -9.16
N PRO A 42 0.06 -8.77 -8.51
CA PRO A 42 -1.27 -9.26 -8.85
C PRO A 42 -2.34 -8.16 -8.85
N MET A 43 -3.25 -8.25 -9.82
CA MET A 43 -4.41 -7.36 -9.89
C MET A 43 -5.48 -7.85 -8.91
N VAL A 44 -5.80 -7.04 -7.90
CA VAL A 44 -6.98 -7.26 -7.06
C VAL A 44 -8.08 -6.32 -7.55
N ALA A 45 -8.96 -6.81 -8.42
CA ALA A 45 -10.13 -6.07 -8.87
C ALA A 45 -11.19 -6.03 -7.76
N GLY A 46 -11.73 -4.84 -7.45
CA GLY A 46 -12.83 -4.69 -6.48
C GLY A 46 -12.38 -4.76 -5.00
N ALA A 47 -11.09 -4.64 -4.71
CA ALA A 47 -10.56 -4.62 -3.33
C ALA A 47 -11.18 -3.52 -2.45
N LEU A 48 -11.67 -2.45 -3.09
CA LEU A 48 -12.38 -1.34 -2.43
C LEU A 48 -13.91 -1.44 -2.47
N LYS A 49 -14.51 -2.25 -3.36
CA LYS A 49 -15.98 -2.37 -3.47
C LYS A 49 -16.59 -3.14 -2.32
N ASP A 50 -15.82 -4.02 -1.72
CA ASP A 50 -16.20 -4.76 -0.54
C ASP A 50 -15.05 -4.57 0.43
N LEU A 51 -15.22 -3.71 1.43
CA LEU A 51 -14.26 -3.56 2.52
C LEU A 51 -14.73 -4.38 3.74
N SER A 52 -15.42 -5.51 3.52
CA SER A 52 -15.76 -6.45 4.58
C SER A 52 -14.52 -7.26 5.03
N LEU A 53 -14.63 -7.92 6.20
CA LEU A 53 -13.67 -8.95 6.64
C LEU A 53 -13.42 -10.03 5.56
N GLY A 54 -14.37 -10.24 4.63
CA GLY A 54 -14.27 -11.19 3.52
C GLY A 54 -13.31 -10.74 2.40
N SER A 55 -13.24 -9.43 2.13
CA SER A 55 -12.26 -8.83 1.20
C SER A 55 -10.92 -8.57 1.84
N LEU A 56 -10.90 -8.36 3.15
CA LEU A 56 -9.70 -8.42 3.97
C LEU A 56 -9.11 -9.83 3.90
N ALA A 57 -9.92 -10.86 4.03
CA ALA A 57 -9.55 -12.23 3.69
C ALA A 57 -9.50 -12.44 2.17
N ARG A 58 -9.40 -11.45 1.29
CA ARG A 58 -9.15 -11.64 -0.15
C ARG A 58 -7.88 -10.91 -0.52
N VAL A 59 -7.68 -9.67 -0.10
CA VAL A 59 -6.36 -9.01 -0.10
C VAL A 59 -5.40 -9.75 0.84
N SER A 60 -5.76 -10.09 2.07
CA SER A 60 -4.95 -10.95 2.94
C SER A 60 -4.96 -12.41 2.51
N ARG A 61 -5.96 -12.91 1.75
CA ARG A 61 -5.93 -14.30 1.22
C ARG A 61 -5.18 -14.41 -0.09
N GLU A 62 -4.98 -13.33 -0.83
CA GLU A 62 -4.15 -13.24 -2.04
C GLU A 62 -2.74 -12.76 -1.67
N ILE A 63 -2.59 -11.89 -0.66
CA ILE A 63 -1.34 -11.72 0.08
C ILE A 63 -1.02 -13.03 0.81
N LYS A 64 -1.98 -13.89 1.23
CA LYS A 64 -1.74 -15.28 1.72
C LYS A 64 -1.56 -16.35 0.65
N ALA A 65 -2.24 -16.24 -0.49
CA ALA A 65 -2.08 -17.15 -1.61
C ALA A 65 -0.77 -16.83 -2.35
N GLY A 66 -0.30 -15.60 -2.22
CA GLY A 66 1.06 -15.15 -2.48
C GLY A 66 1.89 -14.90 -1.21
N LEU A 67 1.51 -15.40 -0.01
CA LEU A 67 2.36 -15.19 1.21
C LEU A 67 3.65 -16.02 1.08
N ASP A 68 3.68 -16.99 0.15
CA ASP A 68 4.91 -17.63 -0.29
C ASP A 68 5.90 -16.62 -0.93
N ASP A 69 5.44 -15.39 -1.24
CA ASP A 69 6.22 -14.32 -1.85
C ASP A 69 6.31 -13.07 -0.95
N TRP A 70 5.64 -13.02 0.21
CA TRP A 70 5.71 -11.87 1.12
C TRP A 70 6.13 -12.26 2.52
N GLU A 71 7.22 -11.67 3.01
CA GLU A 71 7.72 -11.91 4.36
C GLU A 71 7.38 -10.76 5.30
N ARG A 72 6.97 -11.07 6.54
CA ARG A 72 6.79 -10.04 7.56
C ARG A 72 8.15 -9.58 8.07
N VAL A 73 8.39 -8.27 8.07
CA VAL A 73 9.68 -7.69 8.48
C VAL A 73 9.56 -6.90 9.78
N GLY A 74 10.64 -6.93 10.57
CA GLY A 74 10.81 -6.10 11.78
C GLY A 74 11.60 -4.82 11.55
N ASP A 75 12.39 -4.78 10.47
CA ASP A 75 13.21 -3.64 10.05
C ASP A 75 12.78 -3.18 8.64
N PRO A 76 11.91 -2.15 8.56
CA PRO A 76 11.34 -1.69 7.29
C PRO A 76 12.37 -1.02 6.39
N GLN A 77 12.31 -1.34 5.11
CA GLN A 77 13.12 -0.77 4.04
C GLN A 77 12.23 -0.14 2.97
N ASP A 78 12.85 0.63 2.08
CA ASP A 78 12.16 1.17 0.92
C ASP A 78 11.44 0.06 0.15
N PHE A 79 10.24 0.41 -0.33
CA PHE A 79 9.33 -0.47 -1.05
C PHE A 79 8.64 -1.55 -0.23
N ASP A 80 8.99 -1.77 1.05
CA ASP A 80 8.15 -2.61 1.91
C ASP A 80 6.73 -2.01 2.01
N ILE A 81 5.72 -2.85 2.20
CA ILE A 81 4.34 -2.39 2.36
C ILE A 81 3.96 -2.38 3.83
N VAL A 82 3.37 -1.29 4.29
CA VAL A 82 2.76 -1.18 5.62
C VAL A 82 1.24 -1.33 5.50
N ILE A 83 0.68 -2.29 6.23
CA ILE A 83 -0.77 -2.56 6.24
C ILE A 83 -1.38 -1.99 7.52
N PHE A 84 -2.49 -1.28 7.38
CA PHE A 84 -3.25 -0.72 8.50
C PHE A 84 -4.64 -1.32 8.61
N ARG A 85 -5.09 -1.55 9.85
CA ARG A 85 -6.48 -1.85 10.18
C ARG A 85 -7.30 -0.55 10.28
N ARG A 86 -8.44 -0.48 9.59
CA ARG A 86 -9.39 0.63 9.68
C ARG A 86 -10.77 0.06 10.06
N GLY A 87 -11.08 0.11 11.36
CA GLY A 87 -12.29 -0.51 11.90
C GLY A 87 -12.21 -2.04 11.92
N GLN A 88 -13.37 -2.72 11.90
CA GLN A 88 -13.44 -4.18 11.99
C GLN A 88 -13.15 -4.89 10.65
N VAL A 89 -13.27 -4.17 9.53
CA VAL A 89 -13.38 -4.79 8.20
C VAL A 89 -12.52 -4.11 7.10
N ASN A 90 -12.16 -2.83 7.24
CA ASN A 90 -11.42 -2.11 6.19
C ASN A 90 -9.90 -2.21 6.43
N THR A 91 -9.13 -2.28 5.35
CA THR A 91 -7.66 -2.14 5.39
C THR A 91 -7.17 -1.05 4.46
N HIS A 92 -6.06 -0.43 4.86
CA HIS A 92 -5.32 0.55 4.06
C HIS A 92 -3.87 0.08 3.89
N VAL A 93 -3.22 0.47 2.81
CA VAL A 93 -1.82 0.12 2.53
C VAL A 93 -1.02 1.37 2.14
N GLY A 94 0.23 1.42 2.57
CA GLY A 94 1.22 2.40 2.14
C GLY A 94 2.55 1.73 1.79
N ILE A 95 3.38 2.42 1.01
CA ILE A 95 4.70 1.97 0.59
C ILE A 95 5.72 2.68 1.47
N VAL A 96 6.54 1.93 2.20
CA VAL A 96 7.63 2.47 3.01
C VAL A 96 8.63 3.18 2.10
N CYS A 97 8.99 4.39 2.47
CA CYS A 97 9.94 5.24 1.75
C CYS A 97 11.04 5.76 2.69
N GLY A 98 11.42 4.92 3.65
CA GLY A 98 12.50 5.16 4.59
C GLY A 98 12.11 6.03 5.78
N ARG A 99 12.95 6.03 6.81
CA ARG A 99 12.87 6.94 7.98
C ARG A 99 11.51 6.96 8.69
N GLY A 100 10.75 5.87 8.66
CA GLY A 100 9.41 5.82 9.26
C GLY A 100 8.31 6.51 8.44
N GLN A 101 8.58 6.80 7.16
CA GLN A 101 7.64 7.43 6.23
C GLN A 101 7.05 6.40 5.25
N MET A 102 5.84 6.69 4.80
CA MET A 102 5.16 5.96 3.74
C MET A 102 4.64 6.91 2.67
N LEU A 103 4.63 6.44 1.43
CA LEU A 103 3.82 6.97 0.34
C LEU A 103 2.47 6.22 0.32
N HIS A 104 1.36 6.96 0.30
CA HIS A 104 0.02 6.36 0.21
C HIS A 104 -0.97 7.31 -0.46
N VAL A 105 -2.12 6.80 -0.91
CA VAL A 105 -3.26 7.57 -1.43
C VAL A 105 -4.54 7.04 -0.79
N MET A 106 -5.48 7.92 -0.44
CA MET A 106 -6.74 7.50 0.17
C MET A 106 -7.88 8.46 -0.16
N GLU A 107 -9.11 8.04 0.05
CA GLU A 107 -10.28 8.89 -0.18
C GLU A 107 -10.13 10.25 0.54
N GLY A 108 -10.28 11.34 -0.23
CA GLY A 108 -10.10 12.71 0.26
C GLY A 108 -8.64 13.21 0.31
N ILE A 109 -7.65 12.36 0.02
CA ILE A 109 -6.22 12.67 0.08
C ILE A 109 -5.52 12.14 -1.17
N ASN A 110 -5.05 13.04 -2.03
CA ASN A 110 -4.14 12.69 -3.12
C ASN A 110 -2.87 12.05 -2.56
N SER A 111 -2.15 11.29 -3.38
CA SER A 111 -0.98 10.56 -2.91
C SER A 111 0.02 11.49 -2.22
N THR A 112 0.47 11.10 -1.03
CA THR A 112 1.31 11.93 -0.18
C THR A 112 2.28 11.06 0.61
N VAL A 113 3.35 11.71 1.09
CA VAL A 113 4.33 11.09 1.98
C VAL A 113 4.05 11.52 3.41
N GLU A 114 3.78 10.56 4.28
CA GLU A 114 3.46 10.80 5.69
C GLU A 114 4.19 9.82 6.62
N PRO A 115 4.49 10.22 7.87
CA PRO A 115 5.03 9.31 8.87
C PRO A 115 4.02 8.22 9.28
N TYR A 116 4.27 6.96 8.92
CA TYR A 116 3.40 5.84 9.34
C TYR A 116 3.55 5.51 10.83
N ASN A 117 4.60 6.01 11.48
CA ASN A 117 4.83 5.89 12.91
C ASN A 117 4.15 7.02 13.74
N ALA A 118 3.49 7.99 13.09
CA ALA A 118 2.72 9.02 13.79
C ALA A 118 1.49 8.41 14.48
N PRO A 119 0.97 9.02 15.57
CA PRO A 119 -0.13 8.46 16.36
C PRO A 119 -1.39 8.10 15.55
N VAL A 120 -1.67 8.85 14.48
CA VAL A 120 -2.82 8.62 13.59
C VAL A 120 -2.75 7.29 12.82
N TRP A 121 -1.54 6.77 12.61
CA TRP A 121 -1.23 5.56 11.85
C TRP A 121 -0.72 4.41 12.73
N LYS A 122 0.15 4.70 13.69
CA LYS A 122 0.91 3.72 14.48
C LYS A 122 0.05 2.68 15.18
N SER A 123 -1.05 3.09 15.81
CA SER A 123 -1.96 2.19 16.52
C SER A 123 -2.76 1.26 15.60
N LYS A 124 -2.76 1.54 14.30
CA LYS A 124 -3.51 0.80 13.28
C LYS A 124 -2.62 -0.18 12.51
N ILE A 125 -1.29 -0.14 12.68
CA ILE A 125 -0.39 -1.03 11.94
C ILE A 125 -0.72 -2.49 12.26
N TYR A 126 -1.07 -3.24 11.22
CA TYR A 126 -1.22 -4.68 11.28
C TYR A 126 0.13 -5.38 11.15
N GLY A 127 0.94 -4.92 10.20
CA GLY A 127 2.26 -5.48 9.91
C GLY A 127 2.91 -4.75 8.75
N ILE A 128 4.21 -4.99 8.61
CA ILE A 128 5.02 -4.51 7.50
C ILE A 128 5.57 -5.75 6.78
N TYR A 129 5.49 -5.74 5.45
CA TYR A 129 5.80 -6.90 4.63
C TYR A 129 6.71 -6.51 3.47
N ARG A 130 7.68 -7.38 3.17
CA ARG A 130 8.58 -7.26 2.02
C ARG A 130 8.21 -8.27 0.97
N TYR A 131 8.29 -7.86 -0.29
CA TYR A 131 8.12 -8.78 -1.42
C TYR A 131 9.43 -9.52 -1.67
N ALA A 132 9.41 -10.85 -1.56
CA ALA A 132 10.57 -11.74 -1.55
C ALA A 132 10.83 -12.43 -2.91
N LYS A 133 9.99 -12.23 -3.93
CA LYS A 133 10.14 -12.84 -5.26
C LYS A 133 10.10 -11.83 -6.42
#